data_AF-A0A3M1DZT7-F1
#
_entry.id   AF-A0A3M1DZT7-F1
#
_cell.length_a   1.000
_cell.length_b   1.000
_cell.length_c   1.000
_cell.angle_alpha   90.00
_cell.angle_beta   90.00
_cell.angle_gamma   90.00
#
_symmetry.space_group_name_H-M   'P 1'
#
loop_
_entity.id
_entity.type
_entity.pdbx_description
1 polymer ?
#
loop_
_entity_poly.entity_id
_entity_poly.type
_entity_poly.pdbx_seq_one_letter_code
_entity_poly.pdbx_strand_id
1 'polypeptide(L)'
;MSYPRRNRTALREWIWILPVLLIPLVGCPLLSSRNDTGNGNDNQNANVNDNGSGQPLPPQDAEINVVIEGQGSVQQEATVGGVRLSAVPDNGWLFSEWVLSNGQSVRLNPTLFDPEDDPTVTARFVPDPNVADSDGDGFVDAADQCPGTPSGAAVDLDGCAASQRDSDNDGVTDDVDACPDSPFGAAVGEDGCTPDERDSDGDGVPDPSDRCPDTPPDDSIDN
;
A
#
# COMPACT_ATOMS: atom_id res chain seq x y z
N MET A 1 14.05 53.82 -29.97
CA MET A 1 13.69 52.49 -30.49
C MET A 1 12.28 52.15 -30.00
N SER A 2 11.38 51.84 -30.92
CA SER A 2 9.95 51.56 -30.68
C SER A 2 9.62 50.28 -31.45
N TYR A 3 8.97 49.30 -30.81
CA TYR A 3 8.15 48.19 -31.36
C TYR A 3 7.59 47.35 -30.19
N PRO A 4 6.47 46.59 -30.35
CA PRO A 4 5.24 46.92 -29.64
C PRO A 4 4.60 45.75 -28.84
N ARG A 5 3.48 46.06 -28.17
CA ARG A 5 2.53 45.14 -27.51
C ARG A 5 1.91 44.11 -28.48
N ARG A 6 1.67 42.89 -27.98
CA ARG A 6 0.50 41.96 -28.11
C ARG A 6 0.94 40.60 -27.51
N ASN A 7 0.12 39.77 -26.86
CA ASN A 7 -1.28 39.48 -27.10
C ASN A 7 -1.95 38.89 -25.83
N ARG A 8 -3.12 39.43 -25.46
CA ARG A 8 -4.10 38.77 -24.58
C ARG A 8 -4.99 37.90 -25.47
N THR A 9 -5.22 36.65 -25.07
CA THR A 9 -6.51 35.92 -25.17
C THR A 9 -6.28 34.46 -24.76
N ALA A 10 -6.77 34.06 -23.60
CA ALA A 10 -7.16 32.68 -23.33
C ALA A 10 -8.60 32.74 -22.83
N LEU A 11 -9.53 32.45 -23.74
CA LEU A 11 -10.95 32.36 -23.45
C LEU A 11 -11.26 30.94 -22.98
N ARG A 12 -12.00 30.89 -21.88
CA ARG A 12 -12.68 29.74 -21.28
C ARG A 12 -13.76 29.21 -22.24
N GLU A 13 -13.91 27.89 -22.31
CA GLU A 13 -15.12 27.22 -22.78
C GLU A 13 -15.43 26.10 -21.77
N TRP A 14 -16.64 26.13 -21.21
CA TRP A 14 -17.18 25.21 -20.21
C TRP A 14 -18.16 24.27 -20.91
N ILE A 15 -18.09 22.95 -20.69
CA ILE A 15 -19.15 22.01 -21.09
C ILE A 15 -19.59 21.23 -19.84
N TRP A 16 -20.83 21.46 -19.44
CA TRP A 16 -21.59 20.70 -18.44
C TRP A 16 -22.52 19.73 -19.17
N ILE A 17 -22.52 18.44 -18.80
CA ILE A 17 -23.68 17.54 -18.99
C ILE A 17 -23.83 16.67 -17.73
N LEU A 18 -24.93 16.86 -17.02
CA LEU A 18 -25.38 16.14 -15.81
C LEU A 18 -26.07 14.79 -16.15
N PRO A 19 -26.24 13.88 -15.16
CA PRO A 19 -26.61 12.48 -15.36
C PRO A 19 -28.13 12.25 -15.36
N VAL A 20 -28.57 11.13 -15.93
CA VAL A 20 -29.95 10.63 -15.81
C VAL A 20 -29.91 9.25 -15.18
N LEU A 21 -30.46 9.13 -13.97
CA LEU A 21 -30.80 7.88 -13.29
C LEU A 21 -32.32 7.65 -13.43
N LEU A 22 -32.73 6.46 -13.87
CA LEU A 22 -34.06 5.91 -13.53
C LEU A 22 -34.05 4.37 -13.60
N ILE A 23 -34.20 3.74 -12.42
CA ILE A 23 -34.54 2.32 -12.15
C ILE A 23 -36.09 2.30 -12.01
N PRO A 24 -36.90 1.29 -12.42
CA PRO A 24 -36.93 -0.02 -11.72
C PRO A 24 -37.51 -1.31 -12.38
N LEU A 25 -37.15 -2.44 -11.74
CA LEU A 25 -37.83 -3.77 -11.61
C LEU A 25 -38.00 -4.60 -12.91
N VAL A 26 -37.98 -5.94 -12.99
CA VAL A 26 -38.40 -7.05 -12.12
C VAL A 26 -37.76 -8.36 -12.67
N GLY A 27 -37.45 -9.35 -11.82
CA GLY A 27 -37.73 -10.77 -12.14
C GLY A 27 -36.59 -11.72 -12.55
N CYS A 28 -36.12 -12.52 -11.58
CA CYS A 28 -35.60 -13.89 -11.75
C CYS A 28 -36.72 -14.81 -12.34
N PRO A 29 -36.48 -16.01 -12.96
CA PRO A 29 -35.93 -17.12 -12.17
C PRO A 29 -35.26 -18.33 -12.91
N LEU A 30 -34.77 -19.26 -12.06
CA LEU A 30 -34.64 -20.72 -12.18
C LEU A 30 -33.49 -21.39 -12.96
N LEU A 31 -32.58 -21.95 -12.15
CA LEU A 31 -32.04 -23.31 -12.21
C LEU A 31 -32.88 -24.31 -13.05
N SER A 32 -32.20 -25.06 -13.92
CA SER A 32 -32.53 -26.47 -14.14
C SER A 32 -31.26 -27.30 -14.22
N SER A 33 -31.14 -28.21 -13.26
CA SER A 33 -30.30 -29.40 -13.32
C SER A 33 -30.62 -30.22 -14.58
N ARG A 34 -29.60 -30.85 -15.17
CA ARG A 34 -29.67 -32.22 -15.71
C ARG A 34 -28.29 -32.80 -15.93
N ASN A 35 -28.01 -33.85 -15.17
CA ASN A 35 -27.02 -34.89 -15.41
C ASN A 35 -27.50 -35.74 -16.61
N ASP A 36 -26.61 -36.16 -17.51
CA ASP A 36 -26.48 -37.57 -17.94
C ASP A 36 -25.49 -37.75 -19.11
N THR A 37 -24.44 -38.52 -18.79
CA THR A 37 -23.80 -39.60 -19.54
C THR A 37 -23.91 -39.66 -21.08
N GLY A 38 -22.75 -39.64 -21.75
CA GLY A 38 -22.61 -40.03 -23.16
C GLY A 38 -21.16 -40.36 -23.52
N ASN A 39 -20.81 -41.64 -23.41
CA ASN A 39 -19.60 -42.26 -23.94
C ASN A 39 -19.50 -42.10 -25.46
N GLY A 40 -18.31 -41.78 -26.01
CA GLY A 40 -18.11 -41.63 -27.45
C GLY A 40 -16.68 -41.24 -27.84
N ASN A 41 -15.77 -42.20 -27.75
CA ASN A 41 -14.54 -42.36 -28.51
C ASN A 41 -14.45 -41.63 -29.88
N ASP A 42 -13.58 -40.62 -29.97
CA ASP A 42 -12.89 -40.26 -31.22
C ASP A 42 -11.39 -40.11 -30.98
N ASN A 43 -10.67 -41.17 -31.34
CA ASN A 43 -9.23 -41.17 -31.54
C ASN A 43 -8.94 -40.42 -32.85
N GLN A 44 -8.46 -39.18 -32.73
CA GLN A 44 -7.71 -38.51 -33.79
C GLN A 44 -6.31 -38.24 -33.25
N ASN A 45 -5.47 -39.26 -33.39
CA ASN A 45 -4.04 -39.17 -33.65
C ASN A 45 -3.56 -37.78 -34.12
N ALA A 46 -3.05 -36.98 -33.19
CA ALA A 46 -2.17 -35.86 -33.49
C ALA A 46 -0.77 -36.20 -32.97
N ASN A 47 -0.05 -36.98 -33.76
CA ASN A 47 1.41 -36.96 -33.76
C ASN A 47 1.87 -35.55 -34.13
N VAL A 48 2.18 -34.74 -33.11
CA VAL A 48 3.02 -33.56 -33.28
C VAL A 48 4.25 -33.79 -32.43
N ASN A 49 5.32 -34.22 -33.10
CA ASN A 49 6.68 -34.04 -32.64
C ASN A 49 6.93 -32.53 -32.48
N ASP A 50 6.71 -31.99 -31.29
CA ASP A 50 7.22 -30.67 -30.92
C ASP A 50 8.55 -30.84 -30.20
N ASN A 51 9.64 -30.67 -30.94
CA ASN A 51 10.98 -30.42 -30.38
C ASN A 51 11.08 -28.95 -29.95
N GLY A 52 10.11 -28.51 -29.16
CA GLY A 52 10.11 -27.21 -28.51
C GLY A 52 10.76 -27.36 -27.15
N SER A 53 11.83 -26.61 -26.91
CA SER A 53 12.45 -26.43 -25.60
C SER A 53 11.52 -25.65 -24.65
N GLY A 54 10.32 -26.16 -24.42
CA GLY A 54 9.38 -25.66 -23.45
C GLY A 54 9.87 -26.08 -22.07
N GLN A 55 10.67 -25.23 -21.44
CA GLN A 55 10.81 -25.32 -19.98
C GLN A 55 9.39 -25.31 -19.39
N PRO A 56 9.01 -26.30 -18.57
CA PRO A 56 7.70 -26.30 -17.94
C PRO A 56 7.52 -24.96 -17.23
N LEU A 57 6.40 -24.28 -17.50
CA LEU A 57 6.02 -23.12 -16.70
C LEU A 57 6.01 -23.57 -15.23
N PRO A 58 6.52 -22.76 -14.29
CA PRO A 58 6.42 -23.09 -12.88
C PRO A 58 4.94 -23.40 -12.56
N PRO A 59 4.66 -24.38 -11.68
CA PRO A 59 3.30 -24.67 -11.28
C PRO A 59 2.65 -23.35 -10.84
N GLN A 60 1.49 -23.02 -11.41
CA GLN A 60 0.80 -21.75 -11.11
C GLN A 60 0.36 -21.66 -9.63
N ASP A 61 0.55 -22.74 -8.88
CA ASP A 61 0.11 -22.96 -7.52
C ASP A 61 1.30 -23.22 -6.57
N ALA A 62 2.54 -23.01 -7.04
CA ALA A 62 3.75 -23.17 -6.23
C ALA A 62 3.90 -21.99 -5.27
N GLU A 63 3.15 -22.00 -4.17
CA GLU A 63 3.31 -21.09 -3.05
C GLU A 63 3.75 -21.86 -1.80
N ILE A 64 4.69 -21.28 -1.05
CA ILE A 64 5.12 -21.82 0.24
C ILE A 64 4.49 -20.98 1.35
N ASN A 65 3.94 -21.65 2.36
CA ASN A 65 3.49 -20.97 3.56
C ASN A 65 4.71 -20.49 4.37
N VAL A 66 4.91 -19.18 4.43
CA VAL A 66 6.04 -18.59 5.15
C VAL A 66 5.58 -18.06 6.50
N VAL A 67 6.22 -18.55 7.56
CA VAL A 67 6.06 -18.03 8.92
C VAL A 67 7.23 -17.10 9.22
N ILE A 68 6.99 -15.93 9.82
CA ILE A 68 8.05 -14.98 10.18
C ILE A 68 8.23 -14.99 11.70
N GLU A 69 9.46 -15.22 12.16
CA GLU A 69 9.89 -15.03 13.54
C GLU A 69 10.86 -13.84 13.60
N GLY A 70 10.52 -12.79 14.36
CA GLY A 70 11.31 -11.55 14.42
C GLY A 70 10.75 -10.46 13.49
N GLN A 71 11.58 -9.49 13.10
CA GLN A 71 11.20 -8.43 12.17
C GLN A 71 11.97 -8.55 10.84
N GLY A 72 11.24 -8.40 9.75
CA GLY A 72 11.68 -8.66 8.39
C GLY A 72 10.51 -9.05 7.49
N SER A 73 10.80 -9.11 6.20
CA SER A 73 9.86 -9.55 5.17
C SER A 73 10.46 -10.68 4.31
N VAL A 74 9.61 -11.36 3.55
CA VAL A 74 10.04 -12.43 2.63
C VAL A 74 9.43 -12.18 1.26
N GLN A 75 10.30 -12.17 0.24
CA GLN A 75 9.89 -12.13 -1.16
C GLN A 75 9.87 -13.56 -1.70
N GLN A 76 8.78 -13.95 -2.36
CA GLN A 76 8.62 -15.24 -3.01
C GLN A 76 8.62 -15.07 -4.54
N GLU A 77 9.39 -15.89 -5.23
CA GLU A 77 9.43 -15.94 -6.69
C GLU A 77 9.32 -17.39 -7.17
N ALA A 78 8.26 -17.70 -7.93
CA ALA A 78 8.09 -19.03 -8.52
C ALA A 78 9.09 -19.25 -9.66
N THR A 79 9.82 -20.37 -9.62
CA THR A 79 10.87 -20.71 -10.59
C THR A 79 10.71 -22.12 -11.15
N VAL A 80 11.38 -22.42 -12.26
CA VAL A 80 11.45 -23.78 -12.80
C VAL A 80 12.28 -24.64 -11.85
N GLY A 81 11.61 -25.37 -10.96
CA GLY A 81 12.23 -26.22 -9.94
C GLY A 81 11.90 -25.86 -8.49
N GLY A 82 10.98 -24.93 -8.24
CA GLY A 82 10.49 -24.63 -6.89
C GLY A 82 10.22 -23.13 -6.68
N VAL A 83 10.16 -22.71 -5.43
CA VAL A 83 9.94 -21.32 -5.03
C VAL A 83 11.23 -20.75 -4.44
N ARG A 84 11.73 -19.68 -5.03
CA ARG A 84 12.87 -18.92 -4.51
C ARG A 84 12.35 -18.00 -3.41
N LEU A 85 12.85 -18.20 -2.19
CA LEU A 85 12.58 -17.31 -1.06
C LEU A 85 13.79 -16.42 -0.80
N SER A 86 13.51 -15.13 -0.64
CA SER A 86 14.49 -14.11 -0.26
C SER A 86 14.01 -13.42 1.01
N ALA A 87 14.72 -13.63 2.12
CA ALA A 87 14.47 -12.92 3.37
C ALA A 87 15.11 -11.54 3.31
N VAL A 88 14.35 -10.52 3.69
CA VAL A 88 14.78 -9.13 3.76
C VAL A 88 14.61 -8.68 5.20
N PRO A 89 15.70 -8.63 6.00
CA PRO A 89 15.63 -8.15 7.37
C PRO A 89 15.21 -6.68 7.41
N ASP A 90 14.42 -6.32 8.43
CA ASP A 90 14.16 -4.91 8.74
C ASP A 90 15.41 -4.26 9.32
N ASN A 91 15.42 -2.93 9.42
CA ASN A 91 16.53 -2.19 10.04
C ASN A 91 16.77 -2.71 11.47
N GLY A 92 18.02 -2.98 11.81
CA GLY A 92 18.35 -3.51 13.14
C GLY A 92 18.22 -5.03 13.28
N TRP A 93 17.81 -5.74 12.23
CA TRP A 93 17.65 -7.19 12.24
C TRP A 93 18.57 -7.90 11.25
N LEU A 94 18.91 -9.15 11.55
CA LEU A 94 19.66 -10.05 10.68
C LEU A 94 18.82 -11.28 10.36
N PHE A 95 18.88 -11.72 9.11
CA PHE A 95 18.41 -13.06 8.75
C PHE A 95 19.33 -14.11 9.40
N SER A 96 18.75 -14.98 10.22
CA SER A 96 19.48 -16.06 10.89
C SER A 96 19.49 -17.33 10.05
N GLU A 97 18.29 -17.83 9.74
CA GLU A 97 18.06 -19.11 9.08
C GLU A 97 16.61 -19.25 8.60
N TRP A 98 16.41 -20.13 7.62
CA TRP A 98 15.13 -20.75 7.33
C TRP A 98 15.02 -22.02 8.17
N VAL A 99 13.91 -22.21 8.88
CA VAL A 99 13.61 -23.43 9.64
C VAL A 99 12.51 -24.19 8.93
N LEU A 100 12.82 -25.41 8.51
CA LEU A 100 11.91 -26.34 7.85
C LEU A 100 11.01 -27.04 8.88
N SER A 101 9.88 -27.58 8.43
CA SER A 101 8.92 -28.28 9.31
C SER A 101 9.51 -29.50 10.04
N ASN A 102 10.59 -30.08 9.52
CA ASN A 102 11.32 -31.19 10.14
C ASN A 102 12.40 -30.72 11.15
N GLY A 103 12.54 -29.41 11.38
CA GLY A 103 13.53 -28.80 12.26
C GLY A 103 14.91 -28.59 11.64
N GLN A 104 15.09 -28.88 10.34
CA GLN A 104 16.33 -28.59 9.63
C GLN A 104 16.46 -27.09 9.33
N SER A 105 17.70 -26.59 9.46
CA SER A 105 18.03 -25.19 9.18
C SER A 105 18.74 -25.01 7.85
N VAL A 106 18.34 -23.98 7.10
CA VAL A 106 19.02 -23.53 5.88
C VAL A 106 19.44 -22.07 6.05
N ARG A 107 20.76 -21.79 5.95
CA ARG A 107 21.31 -20.44 6.18
C ARG A 107 21.56 -19.65 4.88
N LEU A 108 21.30 -20.25 3.74
CA LEU A 108 21.42 -19.57 2.45
C LEU A 108 20.24 -18.62 2.25
N ASN A 109 20.54 -17.38 1.89
CA ASN A 109 19.55 -16.38 1.53
C ASN A 109 20.09 -15.55 0.35
N PRO A 110 19.40 -15.53 -0.80
CA PRO A 110 18.18 -16.28 -1.12
C PRO A 110 18.43 -17.79 -1.29
N THR A 111 17.38 -18.60 -1.17
CA THR A 111 17.43 -20.05 -1.41
C THR A 111 16.19 -20.56 -2.15
N LEU A 112 16.28 -21.75 -2.74
CA LEU A 112 15.21 -22.42 -3.46
C LEU A 112 14.64 -23.55 -2.58
N PHE A 113 13.31 -23.64 -2.51
CA PHE A 113 12.58 -24.69 -1.81
C PHE A 113 11.57 -25.36 -2.74
N ASP A 114 11.30 -26.64 -2.49
CA ASP A 114 10.27 -27.39 -3.21
C ASP A 114 8.97 -27.35 -2.38
N PRO A 115 7.85 -26.78 -2.89
CA PRO A 115 6.59 -26.74 -2.15
C PRO A 115 6.02 -28.12 -1.77
N GLU A 116 6.39 -29.19 -2.49
CA GLU A 116 5.94 -30.55 -2.17
C GLU A 116 6.69 -31.12 -0.96
N ASP A 117 7.99 -30.86 -0.86
CA ASP A 117 8.84 -31.33 0.25
C ASP A 117 8.78 -30.38 1.47
N ASP A 118 8.71 -29.08 1.22
CA ASP A 118 8.80 -28.00 2.20
C ASP A 118 7.57 -27.05 2.14
N PRO A 119 6.35 -27.54 2.45
CA PRO A 119 5.12 -26.75 2.31
C PRO A 119 5.03 -25.59 3.32
N THR A 120 5.83 -25.60 4.38
CA THR A 120 5.92 -24.51 5.36
C THR A 120 7.37 -24.30 5.78
N VAL A 121 7.82 -23.05 5.67
CA VAL A 121 9.16 -22.61 6.00
C VAL A 121 9.07 -21.40 6.95
N THR A 122 9.83 -21.42 8.03
CA THR A 122 9.91 -20.29 8.96
C THR A 122 11.14 -19.45 8.65
N ALA A 123 10.97 -18.17 8.35
CA ALA A 123 12.06 -17.20 8.26
C ALA A 123 12.36 -16.66 9.67
N ARG A 124 13.56 -16.95 10.18
CA ARG A 124 13.99 -16.43 11.48
C ARG A 124 14.90 -15.23 11.31
N PHE A 125 14.48 -14.12 11.89
CA PHE A 125 15.24 -12.91 12.06
C PHE A 125 15.64 -12.74 13.53
N VAL A 126 16.83 -12.22 13.77
CA VAL A 126 17.35 -11.91 15.12
C VAL A 126 17.81 -10.46 15.18
N PRO A 127 17.70 -9.78 16.32
CA PRO A 127 18.27 -8.44 16.46
C PRO A 127 19.78 -8.46 16.17
N ASP A 128 20.28 -7.49 15.39
CA ASP A 128 21.71 -7.30 15.18
C ASP A 128 22.33 -6.74 16.48
N PRO A 129 23.23 -7.47 17.16
CA PRO A 129 23.80 -6.98 18.41
C PRO A 129 24.78 -5.81 18.23
N ASN A 130 25.11 -5.41 17.00
CA ASN A 130 26.09 -4.36 16.71
C ASN A 130 25.46 -3.01 16.34
N VAL A 131 24.13 -2.91 16.34
CA VAL A 131 23.40 -1.67 16.06
C VAL A 131 22.49 -1.36 17.25
N ALA A 132 22.44 -0.09 17.61
CA ALA A 132 21.55 0.40 18.64
C ALA A 132 20.27 0.95 18.00
N ASP A 133 19.16 0.74 18.68
CA ASP A 133 17.85 1.33 18.43
C ASP A 133 17.41 1.84 19.82
N SER A 134 17.66 3.13 20.05
CA SER A 134 17.60 3.73 21.39
C SER A 134 16.19 3.95 21.90
N ASP A 135 15.21 4.17 21.02
CA ASP A 135 13.79 4.37 21.35
C ASP A 135 12.91 3.16 21.01
N GLY A 136 13.43 2.18 20.25
CA GLY A 136 12.77 0.91 19.99
C GLY A 136 11.66 1.02 18.96
N ASP A 137 11.76 1.96 18.02
CA ASP A 137 10.74 2.22 17.01
C ASP A 137 10.92 1.39 15.72
N GLY A 138 11.99 0.59 15.65
CA GLY A 138 12.32 -0.26 14.52
C GLY A 138 13.33 0.36 13.54
N PHE A 139 13.81 1.58 13.82
CA PHE A 139 14.93 2.20 13.12
C PHE A 139 16.16 2.24 14.01
N VAL A 140 17.31 1.85 13.46
CA VAL A 140 18.56 1.94 14.19
C VAL A 140 18.99 3.41 14.31
N ASP A 141 19.66 3.79 15.39
CA ASP A 141 20.11 5.17 15.67
C ASP A 141 20.85 5.84 14.49
N ALA A 142 21.51 5.05 13.64
CA ALA A 142 22.24 5.55 12.47
C ALA A 142 21.37 5.85 11.24
N ALA A 143 20.15 5.31 11.21
CA ALA A 143 19.18 5.44 10.13
C ALA A 143 17.91 6.20 10.56
N ASP A 144 17.68 6.35 11.87
CA ASP A 144 16.59 7.09 12.48
C ASP A 144 16.81 8.61 12.34
N GLN A 145 15.86 9.29 11.70
CA GLN A 145 15.86 10.75 11.56
C GLN A 145 15.16 11.47 12.73
N CYS A 146 14.42 10.75 13.56
CA CYS A 146 13.54 11.25 14.62
C CYS A 146 13.79 10.56 15.96
N PRO A 147 14.97 10.76 16.57
CA PRO A 147 15.30 10.11 17.83
C PRO A 147 14.31 10.47 18.95
N GLY A 148 13.92 9.47 19.72
CA GLY A 148 12.97 9.60 20.81
C GLY A 148 11.52 9.44 20.37
N THR A 149 11.27 8.68 19.29
CA THR A 149 9.94 8.32 18.85
C THR A 149 9.13 7.68 19.99
N PRO A 150 7.88 8.12 20.23
CA PRO A 150 7.05 7.53 21.26
C PRO A 150 6.85 6.02 21.04
N SER A 151 7.11 5.23 22.08
CA SER A 151 6.98 3.77 22.01
C SER A 151 5.59 3.34 21.52
N GLY A 152 5.56 2.53 20.47
CA GLY A 152 4.32 2.02 19.85
C GLY A 152 3.64 2.99 18.89
N ALA A 153 4.21 4.17 18.62
CA ALA A 153 3.76 5.03 17.53
C ALA A 153 4.00 4.35 16.18
N ALA A 154 3.12 4.61 15.22
CA ALA A 154 3.39 4.27 13.83
C ALA A 154 4.43 5.25 13.29
N VAL A 155 5.50 4.70 12.70
CA VAL A 155 6.58 5.48 12.09
C VAL A 155 6.54 5.42 10.57
N ASP A 156 7.01 6.49 9.94
CA ASP A 156 7.24 6.56 8.51
C ASP A 156 8.53 5.80 8.09
N LEU A 157 8.97 5.98 6.84
CA LEU A 157 10.17 5.33 6.30
C LEU A 157 11.50 5.87 6.86
N ASP A 158 11.44 6.91 7.68
CA ASP A 158 12.60 7.58 8.26
C ASP A 158 12.66 7.43 9.79
N GLY A 159 11.74 6.66 10.39
CA GLY A 159 11.64 6.48 11.85
C GLY A 159 10.80 7.55 12.55
N CYS A 160 10.05 8.37 11.83
CA CYS A 160 9.33 9.49 12.44
C CYS A 160 7.85 9.18 12.65
N ALA A 161 7.33 9.45 13.84
CA ALA A 161 5.90 9.50 14.08
C ALA A 161 5.29 10.81 13.56
N ALA A 162 3.98 10.82 13.28
CA ALA A 162 3.24 12.03 12.89
C ALA A 162 3.42 13.19 13.91
N SER A 163 3.52 12.87 15.21
CA SER A 163 3.78 13.85 16.27
C SER A 163 5.18 14.47 16.28
N GLN A 164 6.08 14.02 15.39
CA GLN A 164 7.43 14.55 15.20
C GLN A 164 7.60 15.21 13.82
N ARG A 165 6.58 15.14 12.97
CA ARG A 165 6.58 15.71 11.62
C ARG A 165 5.68 16.93 11.56
N ASP A 166 6.05 17.84 10.69
CA ASP A 166 5.33 19.06 10.31
C ASP A 166 5.57 19.19 8.79
N SER A 167 4.67 18.58 8.04
CA SER A 167 4.84 18.29 6.61
C SER A 167 4.80 19.56 5.75
N ASP A 168 4.01 20.56 6.14
CA ASP A 168 3.90 21.84 5.44
C ASP A 168 4.75 22.97 6.08
N ASN A 169 5.34 22.71 7.25
CA ASN A 169 6.19 23.62 8.02
C ASN A 169 5.47 24.90 8.43
N ASP A 170 4.23 24.78 8.88
CA ASP A 170 3.46 25.89 9.45
C ASP A 170 3.64 26.03 10.98
N GLY A 171 4.26 25.02 11.62
CA GLY A 171 4.54 24.96 13.05
C GLY A 171 3.59 24.09 13.87
N VAL A 172 2.64 23.40 13.25
CA VAL A 172 1.74 22.41 13.85
C VAL A 172 2.14 21.01 13.36
N THR A 173 2.12 20.02 14.25
CA THR A 173 2.56 18.66 13.88
C THR A 173 1.45 17.88 13.18
N ASP A 174 1.83 16.98 12.28
CA ASP A 174 0.93 16.22 11.40
C ASP A 174 -0.14 15.43 12.17
N ASP A 175 0.07 15.10 13.45
CA ASP A 175 -0.88 14.37 14.28
C ASP A 175 -2.07 15.22 14.77
N VAL A 176 -1.93 16.55 14.76
CA VAL A 176 -2.95 17.50 15.24
C VAL A 176 -3.31 18.57 14.21
N ASP A 177 -2.65 18.56 13.05
CA ASP A 177 -2.94 19.46 11.95
C ASP A 177 -4.19 19.04 11.15
N ALA A 178 -5.18 19.92 11.11
CA ALA A 178 -6.41 19.75 10.33
C ALA A 178 -6.27 20.21 8.88
N CYS A 179 -5.25 21.02 8.57
CA CYS A 179 -4.99 21.63 7.28
C CYS A 179 -3.55 21.27 6.79
N PRO A 180 -3.29 20.02 6.36
CA PRO A 180 -1.95 19.49 6.08
C PRO A 180 -1.23 20.08 4.85
N ASP A 181 -1.87 21.06 4.19
CA ASP A 181 -1.38 21.74 3.00
C ASP A 181 -1.38 23.27 3.20
N SER A 182 -1.38 23.74 4.45
CA SER A 182 -1.30 25.16 4.77
C SER A 182 -0.06 25.77 4.11
N PRO A 183 -0.11 27.03 3.66
CA PRO A 183 1.02 27.62 2.98
C PRO A 183 2.27 27.61 3.87
N PHE A 184 3.40 27.15 3.35
CA PHE A 184 4.66 27.08 4.09
C PHE A 184 4.94 28.35 4.92
N GLY A 185 5.08 28.18 6.23
CA GLY A 185 5.32 29.27 7.18
C GLY A 185 4.17 30.27 7.34
N ALA A 186 2.93 29.88 7.00
CA ALA A 186 1.74 30.67 7.28
C ALA A 186 1.55 30.87 8.79
N ALA A 187 0.84 31.95 9.15
CA ALA A 187 0.41 32.14 10.52
C ALA A 187 -0.91 31.38 10.72
N VAL A 188 -0.83 30.21 11.33
CA VAL A 188 -1.95 29.29 11.54
C VAL A 188 -2.45 29.29 12.99
N GLY A 189 -3.61 28.70 13.21
CA GLY A 189 -4.17 28.42 14.54
C GLY A 189 -3.52 27.23 15.23
N GLU A 190 -4.11 26.79 16.34
CA GLU A 190 -3.70 25.55 17.04
C GLU A 190 -4.06 24.28 16.25
N ASP A 191 -4.96 24.41 15.28
CA ASP A 191 -5.44 23.39 14.36
C ASP A 191 -4.66 23.32 13.04
N GLY A 192 -3.61 24.14 12.88
CA GLY A 192 -2.82 24.18 11.63
C GLY A 192 -3.51 24.90 10.48
N CYS A 193 -4.70 25.46 10.68
CA CYS A 193 -5.44 26.13 9.60
C CYS A 193 -5.21 27.65 9.59
N THR A 194 -5.08 28.24 8.39
CA THR A 194 -5.22 29.69 8.25
C THR A 194 -6.69 30.12 8.39
N PRO A 195 -6.97 31.41 8.65
CA PRO A 195 -8.34 31.91 8.65
C PRO A 195 -9.11 31.70 7.34
N ASP A 196 -8.41 31.51 6.22
CA ASP A 196 -9.01 31.29 4.91
C ASP A 196 -9.32 29.81 4.61
N GLU A 197 -8.75 28.88 5.38
CA GLU A 197 -8.92 27.42 5.24
C GLU A 197 -9.89 26.83 6.25
N ARG A 198 -10.12 27.51 7.38
CA ARG A 198 -11.00 27.01 8.44
C ARG A 198 -12.41 26.77 7.91
N ASP A 199 -12.93 25.59 8.21
CA ASP A 199 -14.28 25.11 7.91
C ASP A 199 -14.87 24.57 9.22
N SER A 200 -15.65 25.41 9.91
CA SER A 200 -16.06 25.16 11.30
C SER A 200 -17.13 24.07 11.44
N ASP A 201 -17.91 23.79 10.40
CA ASP A 201 -18.93 22.73 10.39
C ASP A 201 -18.57 21.52 9.50
N GLY A 202 -17.50 21.63 8.71
CA GLY A 202 -16.93 20.53 7.95
C GLY A 202 -17.73 20.17 6.71
N ASP A 203 -18.48 21.11 6.15
CA ASP A 203 -19.34 20.90 4.97
C ASP A 203 -18.57 20.97 3.63
N GLY A 204 -17.29 21.38 3.68
CA GLY A 204 -16.39 21.55 2.54
C GLY A 204 -16.33 22.97 1.98
N VAL A 205 -16.96 23.95 2.62
CA VAL A 205 -16.88 25.38 2.28
C VAL A 205 -16.19 26.15 3.42
N PRO A 206 -15.02 26.78 3.18
CA PRO A 206 -14.33 27.54 4.23
C PRO A 206 -15.18 28.70 4.78
N ASP A 207 -15.09 28.99 6.09
CA ASP A 207 -15.88 30.00 6.81
C ASP A 207 -15.99 31.35 6.05
N PRO A 208 -14.91 31.90 5.42
CA PRO A 208 -15.01 33.19 4.74
C PRO A 208 -15.84 33.15 3.45
N SER A 209 -16.02 31.96 2.88
CA SER A 209 -16.83 31.70 1.69
C SER A 209 -18.18 31.06 2.01
N ASP A 210 -18.38 30.59 3.24
CA ASP A 210 -19.62 30.02 3.70
C ASP A 210 -20.59 31.10 4.22
N ARG A 211 -21.84 31.04 3.75
CA ARG A 211 -22.91 31.92 4.24
C ARG A 211 -23.45 31.46 5.57
N CYS A 212 -23.25 30.20 5.93
CA CYS A 212 -23.77 29.57 7.13
C CYS A 212 -22.68 28.75 7.88
N PRO A 213 -21.59 29.37 8.39
CA PRO A 213 -20.40 28.68 8.92
C PRO A 213 -20.58 27.79 10.17
N ASP A 214 -21.82 27.61 10.65
CA ASP A 214 -22.14 26.91 11.88
C ASP A 214 -23.36 25.97 11.67
N THR A 215 -23.52 25.39 10.48
CA THR A 215 -24.63 24.47 10.21
C THR A 215 -24.42 23.10 10.87
N PRO A 216 -25.50 22.31 11.08
CA PRO A 216 -25.34 20.93 11.52
C PRO A 216 -24.58 20.11 10.47
N PRO A 217 -23.72 19.16 10.88
CA PRO A 217 -23.05 18.26 9.95
C PRO A 217 -24.07 17.54 9.05
N ASP A 218 -23.84 17.53 7.73
CA ASP A 218 -24.67 16.91 6.66
C ASP A 218 -25.75 17.83 6.01
N ASP A 219 -25.79 19.13 6.31
CA ASP A 219 -26.51 20.10 5.47
C ASP A 219 -25.67 20.38 4.19
N SER A 220 -26.28 20.20 3.02
CA SER A 220 -25.56 20.22 1.74
C SER A 220 -25.07 21.62 1.33
N ILE A 221 -23.81 21.70 0.87
CA ILE A 221 -23.16 22.77 0.08
C ILE A 221 -24.13 23.91 -0.28
N ASP A 222 -23.99 25.06 0.38
CA ASP A 222 -24.80 26.26 0.13
C ASP A 222 -24.72 26.70 -1.35
N ASN A 223 -25.79 26.44 -2.11
CA ASN A 223 -26.03 27.00 -3.44
C ASN A 223 -26.79 28.33 -3.32
#